data_AF-A0A965Q335-F1
#
_entry.id   AF-A0A965Q335-F1
#
_cell.length_a   1.000
_cell.length_b   1.000
_cell.length_c   1.000
_cell.angle_alpha   90.00
_cell.angle_beta   90.00
_cell.angle_gamma   90.00
#
_symmetry.space_group_name_H-M   'P 1'
#
loop_
_entity.id
_entity.type
_entity.pdbx_description
1 polymer ?
#
loop_
_entity_poly.entity_id
_entity_poly.type
_entity_poly.pdbx_seq_one_letter_code
_entity_poly.pdbx_strand_id
1 'polypeptide(L)'
;MLQLPYLIALLSLLLTLAPSRINAEETKYLGVATCASSSCHGATSPRKTTNVLQNEFSTWHRHGQHSKAWKVLLEDDAQKIAKHLDIQHPEREPLCLECHTTYVPQGMHGEKFTYEDGVGCESCHGAASKWIRSHVEAGTTHAENVNQGLKDLTDLKARSQLCLSCHYGTEDKIVNHRLIGAGHPRLTFELDTFSMIQPQHWELDEDYKERKGDYVAAKAWLIGQTILSSEQLKALISPIRSKNGIWPELSLFTCESCHHSLKEDRWKFRDFGQRAGELRLNVSSLTLISTVLRVIDQDAATHVDALLETLHEEYKAGSGENTLKQLQTLMIERVLKKVNAIEYNDELLEKLFREVTHFSTRPHFQYEEAEQILMGLSSLVASSKRLERQYGESLEDLYTALQDDEAHNAEAFTKAASKLYRELSD
;
A
#
# COMPACT_ATOMS: atom_id res chain seq x y z
N MET A 1 48.75 -42.26 -57.15
CA MET A 1 49.55 -41.17 -56.56
C MET A 1 49.56 -41.36 -55.05
N LEU A 2 50.76 -41.60 -54.50
CA LEU A 2 51.30 -41.42 -53.12
C LEU A 2 50.33 -41.50 -51.92
N GLN A 3 50.43 -42.43 -50.93
CA GLN A 3 51.43 -42.76 -49.89
C GLN A 3 50.81 -42.55 -48.47
N LEU A 4 50.89 -43.61 -47.62
CA LEU A 4 50.89 -43.80 -46.12
C LEU A 4 50.91 -42.57 -45.15
N PRO A 5 50.83 -42.69 -43.78
CA PRO A 5 50.37 -43.76 -42.83
C PRO A 5 49.77 -43.32 -41.44
N TYR A 6 49.49 -44.31 -40.53
CA TYR A 6 49.45 -44.35 -39.03
C TYR A 6 48.73 -43.27 -38.18
N LEU A 7 47.81 -43.69 -37.26
CA LEU A 7 47.91 -43.42 -35.80
C LEU A 7 46.83 -44.10 -34.92
N ILE A 8 47.29 -45.01 -34.06
CA ILE A 8 46.96 -45.28 -32.65
C ILE A 8 45.71 -44.57 -32.06
N ALA A 9 44.70 -45.36 -31.67
CA ALA A 9 43.56 -44.89 -30.86
C ALA A 9 43.86 -45.04 -29.35
N LEU A 10 44.03 -43.92 -28.65
CA LEU A 10 44.08 -43.82 -27.19
C LEU A 10 42.64 -43.89 -26.64
N LEU A 11 42.37 -44.88 -25.80
CA LEU A 11 41.11 -45.00 -25.04
C LEU A 11 41.23 -44.17 -23.76
N SER A 12 40.67 -42.96 -23.75
CA SER A 12 40.60 -42.10 -22.56
C SER A 12 39.40 -42.49 -21.69
N LEU A 13 39.72 -42.94 -20.48
CA LEU A 13 38.79 -43.19 -19.37
C LEU A 13 38.20 -41.85 -18.88
N LEU A 14 36.98 -41.53 -19.30
CA LEU A 14 36.20 -40.39 -18.78
C LEU A 14 35.53 -40.78 -17.46
N LEU A 15 36.20 -40.47 -16.35
CA LEU A 15 35.61 -40.47 -15.01
C LEU A 15 34.60 -39.30 -14.95
N THR A 16 33.31 -39.58 -15.09
CA THR A 16 32.26 -38.58 -14.89
C THR A 16 32.15 -38.25 -13.40
N LEU A 17 32.81 -37.18 -12.97
CA LEU A 17 32.48 -36.47 -11.74
C LEU A 17 31.05 -35.93 -11.88
N ALA A 18 30.06 -36.66 -11.36
CA ALA A 18 28.74 -36.09 -11.18
C ALA A 18 28.86 -34.92 -10.19
N PRO A 19 28.49 -33.69 -10.57
CA PRO A 19 28.46 -32.61 -9.61
C PRO A 19 27.43 -32.97 -8.54
N SER A 20 27.87 -33.05 -7.28
CA SER A 20 26.98 -33.03 -6.12
C SER A 20 26.12 -31.78 -6.25
N ARG A 21 24.87 -31.94 -6.69
CA ARG A 21 23.87 -30.90 -6.55
C ARG A 21 23.67 -30.73 -5.05
N ILE A 22 24.33 -29.74 -4.47
CA ILE A 22 23.81 -29.10 -3.26
C ILE A 22 22.41 -28.65 -3.69
N ASN A 23 21.37 -29.34 -3.21
CA ASN A 23 20.01 -28.86 -3.37
C ASN A 23 19.98 -27.47 -2.72
N ALA A 24 20.03 -26.42 -3.53
CA ALA A 24 19.49 -25.15 -3.09
C ALA A 24 18.05 -25.47 -2.68
N GLU A 25 17.72 -25.32 -1.39
CA GLU A 25 16.34 -25.46 -0.95
C GLU A 25 15.49 -24.56 -1.84
N GLU A 26 14.60 -25.19 -2.61
CA GLU A 26 13.66 -24.47 -3.45
C GLU A 26 12.87 -23.51 -2.55
N THR A 27 12.68 -22.26 -2.99
CA THR A 27 11.88 -21.28 -2.26
C THR A 27 10.44 -21.79 -2.14
N LYS A 28 9.99 -22.15 -0.92
CA LYS A 28 8.64 -22.60 -0.63
C LYS A 28 7.98 -21.71 0.41
N TYR A 29 6.67 -21.54 0.27
CA TYR A 29 5.79 -20.97 1.26
C TYR A 29 5.24 -22.11 2.10
N LEU A 30 5.60 -22.17 3.38
CA LEU A 30 5.37 -23.34 4.22
C LEU A 30 3.95 -23.44 4.78
N GLY A 31 3.22 -22.32 4.87
CA GLY A 31 1.89 -22.23 5.46
C GLY A 31 1.92 -21.79 6.93
N VAL A 32 0.86 -21.12 7.39
CA VAL A 32 0.83 -20.47 8.72
C VAL A 32 1.00 -21.44 9.88
N ALA A 33 0.64 -22.71 9.67
CA ALA A 33 0.77 -23.77 10.66
C ALA A 33 2.22 -23.94 11.15
N THR A 34 3.23 -23.62 10.33
CA THR A 34 4.64 -23.68 10.76
C THR A 34 5.02 -22.58 11.75
N CYS A 35 4.22 -21.52 11.85
CA CYS A 35 4.40 -20.42 12.81
C CYS A 35 3.57 -20.63 14.10
N ALA A 36 2.51 -21.45 14.02
CA ALA A 36 1.38 -21.47 14.96
C ALA A 36 1.61 -22.22 16.28
N SER A 37 2.80 -22.80 16.52
CA SER A 37 3.05 -23.49 17.79
C SER A 37 3.16 -22.50 18.96
N SER A 38 2.77 -22.92 20.17
CA SER A 38 2.83 -22.07 21.37
C SER A 38 4.24 -21.68 21.82
N SER A 39 5.26 -22.40 21.33
CA SER A 39 6.68 -22.07 21.50
C SER A 39 7.23 -21.12 20.43
N CYS A 40 6.48 -20.91 19.34
CA CYS A 40 6.81 -20.00 18.24
C CYS A 40 5.97 -18.73 18.36
N HIS A 41 4.91 -18.58 17.56
CA HIS A 41 4.05 -17.40 17.51
C HIS A 41 2.59 -17.66 17.90
N GLY A 42 2.26 -18.89 18.33
CA GLY A 42 0.90 -19.32 18.66
C GLY A 42 0.57 -19.34 20.15
N ALA A 43 1.30 -18.63 21.00
CA ALA A 43 0.91 -18.49 22.41
C ALA A 43 -0.47 -17.81 22.51
N THR A 44 -1.25 -18.13 23.54
CA THR A 44 -2.58 -17.52 23.74
C THR A 44 -2.51 -16.11 24.32
N SER A 45 -1.36 -15.72 24.86
CA SER A 45 -1.09 -14.43 25.48
C SER A 45 0.36 -14.02 25.23
N PRO A 46 0.68 -12.71 25.22
CA PRO A 46 2.03 -12.23 25.00
C PRO A 46 3.03 -12.79 26.03
N ARG A 47 4.23 -13.16 25.57
CA ARG A 47 5.35 -13.54 26.42
C ARG A 47 6.25 -12.35 26.67
N LYS A 48 6.78 -12.24 27.89
CA LYS A 48 7.67 -11.14 28.32
C LYS A 48 9.16 -11.50 28.33
N THR A 49 9.49 -12.74 28.00
CA THR A 49 10.85 -13.29 28.07
C THR A 49 11.57 -13.26 26.72
N THR A 50 10.93 -12.72 25.69
CA THR A 50 11.40 -12.64 24.31
C THR A 50 11.23 -11.22 23.79
N ASN A 51 11.95 -10.86 22.73
CA ASN A 51 11.88 -9.56 22.04
C ASN A 51 10.71 -9.47 21.02
N VAL A 52 9.82 -10.45 21.07
CA VAL A 52 8.57 -10.55 20.30
C VAL A 52 7.50 -11.11 21.24
N LEU A 53 6.24 -10.91 20.91
CA LEU A 53 5.11 -11.26 21.78
C LEU A 53 4.86 -12.78 21.80
N GLN A 54 5.30 -13.51 20.77
CA GLN A 54 5.10 -14.95 20.58
C GLN A 54 3.62 -15.39 20.52
N ASN A 55 2.70 -14.44 20.37
CA ASN A 55 1.27 -14.67 20.16
C ASN A 55 0.75 -14.05 18.85
N GLU A 56 1.65 -13.67 17.94
CA GLU A 56 1.34 -12.98 16.70
C GLU A 56 0.39 -13.79 15.80
N PHE A 57 0.59 -15.11 15.72
CA PHE A 57 -0.35 -16.01 15.02
C PHE A 57 -1.74 -15.97 15.67
N SER A 58 -1.81 -16.01 17.00
CA SER A 58 -3.09 -15.95 17.72
C SER A 58 -3.81 -14.62 17.48
N THR A 59 -3.10 -13.50 17.48
CA THR A 59 -3.65 -12.17 17.17
C THR A 59 -4.15 -12.11 15.73
N TRP A 60 -3.33 -12.52 14.75
CA TRP A 60 -3.71 -12.59 13.34
C TRP A 60 -4.93 -13.49 13.11
N HIS A 61 -4.96 -14.68 13.69
CA HIS A 61 -6.03 -15.65 13.50
C HIS A 61 -7.36 -15.20 14.12
N ARG A 62 -7.32 -14.59 15.31
CA ARG A 62 -8.55 -14.23 16.05
C ARG A 62 -9.11 -12.88 15.65
N HIS A 63 -8.23 -11.92 15.37
CA HIS A 63 -8.62 -10.52 15.22
C HIS A 63 -8.31 -9.99 13.82
N GLY A 64 -7.34 -10.57 13.10
CA GLY A 64 -6.89 -10.09 11.80
C GLY A 64 -7.96 -10.23 10.72
N GLN A 65 -8.17 -9.19 9.92
CA GLN A 65 -9.02 -9.28 8.72
C GLN A 65 -8.32 -10.08 7.62
N HIS A 66 -7.00 -10.02 7.56
CA HIS A 66 -6.18 -10.79 6.63
C HIS A 66 -6.38 -12.31 6.75
N SER A 67 -6.57 -12.87 7.95
CA SER A 67 -6.86 -14.30 8.15
C SER A 67 -8.26 -14.71 7.70
N LYS A 68 -9.14 -13.74 7.42
CA LYS A 68 -10.51 -13.95 6.94
C LYS A 68 -10.64 -13.67 5.44
N ALA A 69 -9.62 -13.11 4.81
CA ALA A 69 -9.71 -12.60 3.44
C ALA A 69 -10.20 -13.66 2.44
N TRP A 70 -9.70 -14.90 2.52
CA TRP A 70 -10.18 -15.98 1.65
C TRP A 70 -11.64 -16.37 1.96
N LYS A 71 -12.03 -16.36 3.24
CA LYS A 71 -13.40 -16.71 3.65
C LYS A 71 -14.43 -15.71 3.13
N VAL A 72 -14.07 -14.43 2.98
CA VAL A 72 -14.94 -13.41 2.37
C VAL A 72 -15.38 -13.82 0.96
N LEU A 73 -14.55 -14.58 0.22
CA LEU A 73 -14.90 -15.07 -1.12
C LEU A 73 -16.06 -16.08 -1.10
N LEU A 74 -16.35 -16.70 0.05
CA LEU A 74 -17.48 -17.61 0.23
C LEU A 74 -18.79 -16.89 0.60
N GLU A 75 -18.73 -15.60 0.93
CA GLU A 75 -19.89 -14.84 1.39
C GLU A 75 -20.79 -14.40 0.22
N ASP A 76 -22.08 -14.15 0.51
CA ASP A 76 -23.10 -13.85 -0.49
C ASP A 76 -22.72 -12.67 -1.41
N ASP A 77 -22.08 -11.64 -0.86
CA ASP A 77 -21.68 -10.47 -1.65
C ASP A 77 -20.55 -10.79 -2.63
N ALA A 78 -19.53 -11.56 -2.21
CA ALA A 78 -18.49 -12.02 -3.12
C ALA A 78 -19.05 -12.95 -4.21
N GLN A 79 -20.00 -13.82 -3.87
CA GLN A 79 -20.67 -14.70 -4.85
C GLN A 79 -21.52 -13.90 -5.85
N LYS A 80 -22.17 -12.80 -5.42
CA LYS A 80 -22.86 -11.87 -6.34
C LYS A 80 -21.89 -11.18 -7.30
N ILE A 81 -20.77 -10.66 -6.78
CA ILE A 81 -19.71 -10.03 -7.59
C ILE A 81 -19.19 -11.04 -8.63
N ALA A 82 -18.85 -12.26 -8.19
CA ALA A 82 -18.38 -13.33 -9.06
C ALA A 82 -19.39 -13.65 -10.18
N LYS A 83 -20.68 -13.75 -9.83
CA LYS A 83 -21.76 -13.97 -10.80
C LYS A 83 -21.85 -12.85 -11.85
N HIS A 84 -21.70 -11.58 -11.45
CA HIS A 84 -21.67 -10.45 -12.39
C HIS A 84 -20.45 -10.48 -13.34
N LEU A 85 -19.43 -11.26 -13.00
CA LEU A 85 -18.20 -11.43 -13.77
C LEU A 85 -18.12 -12.77 -14.48
N ASP A 86 -19.19 -13.59 -14.45
CA ASP A 86 -19.23 -14.95 -14.98
C ASP A 86 -18.23 -15.92 -14.31
N ILE A 87 -17.81 -15.63 -13.08
CA ILE A 87 -16.93 -16.46 -12.26
C ILE A 87 -17.80 -17.40 -11.39
N GLN A 88 -17.54 -18.71 -11.48
CA GLN A 88 -18.31 -19.72 -10.73
C GLN A 88 -17.83 -19.91 -9.29
N HIS A 89 -16.51 -19.84 -9.06
CA HIS A 89 -15.86 -20.17 -7.80
C HIS A 89 -14.81 -19.11 -7.46
N PRO A 90 -15.19 -17.94 -6.91
CA PRO A 90 -14.24 -16.88 -6.60
C PRO A 90 -13.15 -17.34 -5.63
N GLU A 91 -13.45 -18.28 -4.73
CA GLU A 91 -12.49 -18.88 -3.80
C GLU A 91 -11.42 -19.77 -4.44
N ARG A 92 -11.50 -19.97 -5.77
CA ARG A 92 -10.55 -20.72 -6.60
C ARG A 92 -10.02 -19.91 -7.77
N GLU A 93 -10.53 -18.70 -7.98
CA GLU A 93 -10.22 -17.87 -9.13
C GLU A 93 -8.96 -17.03 -8.86
N PRO A 94 -7.88 -17.15 -9.65
CA PRO A 94 -6.67 -16.35 -9.50
C PRO A 94 -6.93 -14.86 -9.32
N LEU A 95 -7.85 -14.27 -10.10
CA LEU A 95 -8.23 -12.86 -10.01
C LEU A 95 -8.59 -12.43 -8.58
N CYS A 96 -9.26 -13.30 -7.82
CA CYS A 96 -9.64 -13.04 -6.43
C CYS A 96 -8.53 -13.44 -5.45
N LEU A 97 -7.88 -14.58 -5.71
CA LEU A 97 -6.88 -15.17 -4.81
C LEU A 97 -5.61 -14.33 -4.67
N GLU A 98 -5.21 -13.59 -5.70
CA GLU A 98 -3.99 -12.78 -5.67
C GLU A 98 -3.93 -11.73 -4.53
N CYS A 99 -5.10 -11.27 -4.06
CA CYS A 99 -5.23 -10.36 -2.93
C CYS A 99 -5.84 -11.01 -1.67
N HIS A 100 -6.66 -12.05 -1.82
CA HIS A 100 -7.40 -12.66 -0.71
C HIS A 100 -6.70 -13.84 -0.03
N THR A 101 -5.53 -14.26 -0.52
CA THR A 101 -4.69 -15.27 0.14
C THR A 101 -3.20 -14.99 -0.05
N THR A 102 -2.33 -15.73 0.65
CA THR A 102 -0.98 -15.97 0.12
C THR A 102 -1.12 -16.72 -1.20
N TYR A 103 -0.96 -16.02 -2.33
CA TYR A 103 -1.10 -16.61 -3.66
C TYR A 103 0.25 -16.71 -4.36
N VAL A 104 0.70 -17.94 -4.59
CA VAL A 104 1.99 -18.28 -5.21
C VAL A 104 1.82 -19.51 -6.11
N PRO A 105 2.70 -19.71 -7.12
CA PRO A 105 2.64 -20.89 -7.98
C PRO A 105 2.64 -22.20 -7.19
N GLN A 106 1.93 -23.21 -7.69
CA GLN A 106 1.80 -24.53 -7.02
C GLN A 106 3.16 -25.17 -6.68
N GLY A 107 4.15 -24.99 -7.55
CA GLY A 107 5.51 -25.46 -7.32
C GLY A 107 6.22 -24.79 -6.13
N MET A 108 5.66 -23.74 -5.54
CA MET A 108 6.19 -23.06 -4.35
C MET A 108 5.44 -23.44 -3.07
N HIS A 109 4.46 -24.34 -3.12
CA HIS A 109 3.69 -24.73 -1.94
C HIS A 109 4.51 -25.70 -1.08
N GLY A 110 4.64 -25.38 0.20
CA GLY A 110 5.13 -26.30 1.23
C GLY A 110 4.02 -27.24 1.70
N GLU A 111 4.39 -28.22 2.52
CA GLU A 111 3.48 -29.31 2.93
C GLU A 111 2.23 -28.81 3.68
N LYS A 112 2.32 -27.70 4.43
CA LYS A 112 1.21 -27.14 5.22
C LYS A 112 0.58 -25.91 4.59
N PHE A 113 0.94 -25.58 3.35
CA PHE A 113 0.40 -24.44 2.64
C PHE A 113 -1.06 -24.69 2.24
N THR A 114 -1.94 -23.70 2.47
CA THR A 114 -3.35 -23.76 2.06
C THR A 114 -3.84 -22.34 1.77
N TYR A 115 -4.74 -22.17 0.80
CA TYR A 115 -5.29 -20.85 0.46
C TYR A 115 -6.30 -20.33 1.51
N GLU A 116 -6.92 -21.26 2.22
CA GLU A 116 -7.95 -21.06 3.23
C GLU A 116 -7.44 -20.32 4.48
N ASP A 117 -6.12 -20.22 4.64
CA ASP A 117 -5.47 -19.39 5.66
C ASP A 117 -5.69 -17.89 5.41
N GLY A 118 -6.10 -17.50 4.19
CA GLY A 118 -6.17 -16.09 3.80
C GLY A 118 -4.79 -15.49 3.61
N VAL A 119 -4.66 -14.17 3.84
CA VAL A 119 -3.38 -13.47 3.74
C VAL A 119 -2.55 -13.83 4.97
N GLY A 120 -1.72 -14.87 4.82
CA GLY A 120 -0.91 -15.46 5.88
C GLY A 120 0.39 -14.70 6.19
N CYS A 121 1.13 -15.19 7.17
CA CYS A 121 2.39 -14.59 7.64
C CYS A 121 3.38 -14.34 6.50
N GLU A 122 3.50 -15.30 5.58
CA GLU A 122 4.48 -15.29 4.49
C GLU A 122 4.10 -14.32 3.35
N SER A 123 2.84 -13.87 3.27
CA SER A 123 2.47 -12.77 2.36
C SER A 123 3.28 -11.51 2.70
N CYS A 124 3.42 -11.22 4.00
CA CYS A 124 4.13 -10.05 4.49
C CYS A 124 5.60 -10.32 4.78
N HIS A 125 5.95 -11.46 5.37
CA HIS A 125 7.31 -11.79 5.80
C HIS A 125 8.13 -12.56 4.75
N GLY A 126 7.53 -12.95 3.63
CA GLY A 126 8.20 -13.73 2.59
C GLY A 126 8.23 -15.24 2.86
N ALA A 127 8.69 -16.00 1.88
CA ALA A 127 8.74 -17.46 1.91
C ALA A 127 9.65 -17.98 3.02
N ALA A 128 9.08 -18.70 3.99
CA ALA A 128 9.78 -19.10 5.21
C ALA A 128 10.78 -20.24 5.00
N SER A 129 10.70 -21.00 3.91
CA SER A 129 11.57 -22.18 3.70
C SER A 129 13.06 -21.88 3.82
N LYS A 130 13.46 -20.66 3.48
CA LYS A 130 14.88 -20.26 3.50
C LYS A 130 15.35 -19.70 4.83
N TRP A 131 14.46 -19.25 5.72
CA TRP A 131 14.85 -18.54 6.93
C TRP A 131 14.20 -19.10 8.21
N ILE A 132 13.22 -20.00 8.12
CA ILE A 132 12.52 -20.53 9.31
C ILE A 132 13.46 -21.27 10.27
N ARG A 133 14.48 -21.94 9.73
CA ARG A 133 15.48 -22.67 10.52
C ARG A 133 16.43 -21.69 11.22
N SER A 134 17.02 -20.76 10.47
CA SER A 134 17.97 -19.78 10.99
C SER A 134 17.28 -18.75 11.91
N HIS A 135 15.98 -18.55 11.77
CA HIS A 135 15.18 -17.66 12.61
C HIS A 135 15.22 -18.00 14.11
N VAL A 136 15.38 -19.28 14.44
CA VAL A 136 15.47 -19.75 15.84
C VAL A 136 16.89 -20.17 16.23
N GLU A 137 17.84 -20.07 15.31
CA GLU A 137 19.22 -20.49 15.54
C GLU A 137 19.97 -19.46 16.38
N ALA A 138 20.62 -19.94 17.44
CA ALA A 138 21.36 -19.06 18.35
C ALA A 138 22.50 -18.37 17.60
N GLY A 139 22.53 -17.03 17.69
CA GLY A 139 23.56 -16.21 17.04
C GLY A 139 23.21 -15.74 15.63
N THR A 140 22.14 -16.22 15.01
CA THR A 140 21.66 -15.67 13.74
C THR A 140 21.04 -14.29 13.96
N THR A 141 21.46 -13.34 13.12
CA THR A 141 21.01 -11.95 13.12
C THR A 141 19.78 -11.74 12.25
N HIS A 142 19.06 -10.65 12.48
CA HIS A 142 17.95 -10.26 11.60
C HIS A 142 18.39 -10.06 10.14
N ALA A 143 19.54 -9.40 9.94
CA ALA A 143 20.10 -9.15 8.61
C ALA A 143 20.40 -10.45 7.83
N GLU A 144 20.87 -11.49 8.51
CA GLU A 144 21.09 -12.81 7.88
C GLU A 144 19.78 -13.48 7.45
N ASN A 145 18.70 -13.35 8.23
CA ASN A 145 17.39 -13.83 7.83
C ASN A 145 16.82 -13.03 6.65
N VAL A 146 17.05 -11.71 6.63
CA VAL A 146 16.67 -10.84 5.51
C VAL A 146 17.40 -11.25 4.22
N ASN A 147 18.71 -11.52 4.30
CA ASN A 147 19.50 -12.04 3.18
C ASN A 147 19.01 -13.41 2.68
N GLN A 148 18.33 -14.17 3.53
CA GLN A 148 17.72 -15.46 3.19
C GLN A 148 16.29 -15.32 2.62
N GLY A 149 15.70 -14.13 2.63
CA GLY A 149 14.40 -13.85 2.02
C GLY A 149 13.29 -13.46 2.99
N LEU A 150 13.61 -13.26 4.28
CA LEU A 150 12.71 -12.57 5.20
C LEU A 150 12.53 -11.12 4.70
N LYS A 151 11.29 -10.69 4.50
CA LYS A 151 11.01 -9.29 4.16
C LYS A 151 11.15 -8.41 5.41
N ASP A 152 12.04 -7.44 5.34
CA ASP A 152 12.17 -6.42 6.37
C ASP A 152 11.07 -5.36 6.20
N LEU A 153 10.13 -5.36 7.15
CA LEU A 153 9.02 -4.41 7.19
C LEU A 153 9.29 -3.24 8.14
N THR A 154 10.48 -3.14 8.73
CA THR A 154 10.89 -1.94 9.49
C THR A 154 11.12 -0.75 8.55
N ASP A 155 11.61 -1.01 7.34
CA ASP A 155 11.69 -0.02 6.27
C ASP A 155 10.28 0.35 5.77
N LEU A 156 9.85 1.58 6.04
CA LEU A 156 8.51 2.06 5.71
C LEU A 156 8.27 2.12 4.19
N LYS A 157 9.33 2.26 3.37
CA LYS A 157 9.21 2.16 1.92
C LYS A 157 8.84 0.73 1.51
N ALA A 158 9.60 -0.28 1.95
CA ALA A 158 9.33 -1.68 1.67
C ALA A 158 7.96 -2.11 2.20
N ARG A 159 7.60 -1.67 3.42
CA ARG A 159 6.26 -1.88 4.00
C ARG A 159 5.16 -1.27 3.13
N SER A 160 5.32 -0.02 2.70
CA SER A 160 4.34 0.65 1.82
C SER A 160 4.17 -0.10 0.50
N GLN A 161 5.27 -0.46 -0.16
CA GLN A 161 5.24 -1.17 -1.44
C GLN A 161 4.56 -2.53 -1.30
N LEU A 162 4.81 -3.25 -0.20
CA LEU A 162 4.15 -4.50 0.10
C LEU A 162 2.64 -4.31 0.27
N CYS A 163 2.20 -3.40 1.13
CA CYS A 163 0.77 -3.19 1.40
C CYS A 163 0.04 -2.73 0.13
N LEU A 164 0.60 -1.77 -0.59
CA LEU A 164 0.04 -1.23 -1.83
C LEU A 164 -0.01 -2.26 -2.97
N SER A 165 0.78 -3.34 -2.91
CA SER A 165 0.69 -4.40 -3.91
C SER A 165 -0.70 -5.03 -3.98
N CYS A 166 -1.44 -5.07 -2.86
CA CYS A 166 -2.85 -5.49 -2.83
C CYS A 166 -3.81 -4.31 -2.64
N HIS A 167 -3.45 -3.33 -1.81
CA HIS A 167 -4.33 -2.21 -1.44
C HIS A 167 -4.36 -1.05 -2.45
N TYR A 168 -3.62 -1.15 -3.55
CA TYR A 168 -3.76 -0.30 -4.73
C TYR A 168 -3.62 -1.11 -6.02
N GLY A 169 -2.79 -2.15 -5.97
CA GLY A 169 -2.64 -3.13 -7.03
C GLY A 169 -1.36 -2.99 -7.84
N THR A 170 -1.06 -4.05 -8.58
CA THR A 170 0.09 -4.21 -9.48
C THR A 170 -0.40 -4.56 -10.88
N GLU A 171 0.48 -4.98 -11.80
CA GLU A 171 0.06 -5.41 -13.15
C GLU A 171 -0.68 -6.75 -13.15
N ASP A 172 -0.41 -7.61 -12.18
CA ASP A 172 -1.13 -8.84 -11.88
C ASP A 172 -2.38 -8.55 -11.02
N LYS A 173 -2.24 -7.73 -9.98
CA LYS A 173 -3.31 -7.46 -9.00
C LYS A 173 -4.13 -6.23 -9.35
N ILE A 174 -5.12 -6.38 -10.22
CA ILE A 174 -5.88 -5.23 -10.73
C ILE A 174 -7.32 -5.22 -10.19
N VAL A 175 -7.66 -4.14 -9.48
CA VAL A 175 -9.05 -3.74 -9.23
C VAL A 175 -9.43 -2.63 -10.22
N ASN A 176 -10.03 -3.04 -11.34
CA ASN A 176 -10.48 -2.14 -12.39
C ASN A 176 -11.94 -1.72 -12.20
N HIS A 177 -12.39 -0.76 -13.02
CA HIS A 177 -13.76 -0.27 -12.99
C HIS A 177 -14.80 -1.36 -13.27
N ARG A 178 -14.47 -2.41 -14.04
CA ARG A 178 -15.36 -3.55 -14.24
C ARG A 178 -15.58 -4.34 -12.94
N LEU A 179 -14.51 -4.59 -12.19
CA LEU A 179 -14.57 -5.29 -10.89
C LEU A 179 -15.35 -4.44 -9.86
N ILE A 180 -15.08 -3.13 -9.81
CA ILE A 180 -15.83 -2.20 -8.95
C ILE A 180 -17.31 -2.17 -9.35
N GLY A 181 -17.62 -2.04 -10.64
CA GLY A 181 -18.98 -2.04 -11.16
C GLY A 181 -19.74 -3.36 -10.95
N ALA A 182 -19.04 -4.47 -10.74
CA ALA A 182 -19.62 -5.75 -10.33
C ALA A 182 -19.99 -5.81 -8.84
N GLY A 183 -19.51 -4.85 -8.04
CA GLY A 183 -19.79 -4.70 -6.60
C GLY A 183 -18.55 -4.79 -5.71
N HIS A 184 -17.34 -4.93 -6.26
CA HIS A 184 -16.13 -4.92 -5.44
C HIS A 184 -15.89 -3.51 -4.86
N PRO A 185 -15.55 -3.37 -3.56
CA PRO A 185 -15.29 -2.06 -2.98
C PRO A 185 -14.08 -1.38 -3.64
N ARG A 186 -14.10 -0.04 -3.70
CA ARG A 186 -12.90 0.72 -4.07
C ARG A 186 -11.80 0.43 -3.05
N LEU A 187 -10.57 0.30 -3.53
CA LEU A 187 -9.42 0.20 -2.64
C LEU A 187 -9.11 1.59 -2.05
N THR A 188 -9.12 1.67 -0.72
CA THR A 188 -8.64 2.83 0.04
C THR A 188 -7.48 2.37 0.94
N PHE A 189 -6.45 3.21 1.05
CA PHE A 189 -5.25 2.90 1.83
C PHE A 189 -4.51 4.16 2.25
N GLU A 190 -4.03 4.14 3.49
CA GLU A 190 -3.06 5.07 4.04
C GLU A 190 -2.19 4.27 5.03
N LEU A 191 -0.86 4.40 4.93
CA LEU A 191 0.07 3.49 5.61
C LEU A 191 -0.07 3.51 7.13
N ASP A 192 -0.15 4.70 7.74
CA ASP A 192 -0.19 4.83 9.19
C ASP A 192 -1.53 4.32 9.76
N THR A 193 -2.64 4.86 9.24
CA THR A 193 -4.01 4.52 9.60
C THR A 193 -4.21 3.01 9.54
N PHE A 194 -3.90 2.38 8.40
CA PHE A 194 -4.07 0.93 8.24
C PHE A 194 -3.05 0.12 9.04
N SER A 195 -1.88 0.69 9.39
CA SER A 195 -0.94 0.06 10.30
C SER A 195 -1.42 0.04 11.75
N MET A 196 -2.22 1.03 12.16
CA MET A 196 -2.73 1.19 13.52
C MET A 196 -4.07 0.50 13.76
N ILE A 197 -4.98 0.49 12.78
CA ILE A 197 -6.30 -0.15 12.93
C ILE A 197 -6.27 -1.66 12.67
N GLN A 198 -5.26 -2.17 11.96
CA GLN A 198 -5.05 -3.62 11.93
C GLN A 198 -4.62 -4.11 13.31
N PRO A 199 -5.01 -5.33 13.73
CA PRO A 199 -4.55 -5.88 15.00
C PRO A 199 -3.02 -5.94 15.05
N GLN A 200 -2.45 -5.05 15.86
CA GLN A 200 -1.01 -4.94 16.03
C GLN A 200 -0.50 -6.25 16.63
N HIS A 201 0.37 -6.93 15.90
CA HIS A 201 1.09 -8.12 16.36
C HIS A 201 2.58 -7.81 16.54
N TRP A 202 2.84 -6.57 16.97
CA TRP A 202 4.12 -5.99 17.33
C TRP A 202 3.85 -4.94 18.40
N GLU A 203 4.86 -4.53 19.16
CA GLU A 203 4.70 -3.56 20.26
C GLU A 203 5.64 -2.37 20.04
N LEU A 204 5.18 -1.18 20.43
CA LEU A 204 5.94 0.07 20.42
C LEU A 204 6.51 0.35 21.82
N ASP A 205 7.40 -0.52 22.28
CA ASP A 205 8.08 -0.40 23.55
C ASP A 205 9.53 0.12 23.38
N GLU A 206 10.25 0.23 24.50
CA GLU A 206 11.64 0.67 24.49
C GLU A 206 12.55 -0.29 23.70
N ASP A 207 12.26 -1.60 23.69
CA ASP A 207 13.01 -2.59 22.88
C ASP A 207 12.79 -2.35 21.38
N TYR A 208 11.55 -2.09 20.95
CA TYR A 208 11.28 -1.69 19.57
C TYR A 208 12.09 -0.44 19.21
N LYS A 209 12.04 0.58 20.06
CA LYS A 209 12.73 1.86 19.84
C LYS A 209 14.24 1.66 19.74
N GLU A 210 14.85 0.86 20.62
CA GLU A 210 16.28 0.58 20.60
C GLU A 210 16.71 -0.12 19.29
N ARG A 211 15.91 -1.08 18.83
CA ARG A 211 16.26 -1.89 17.65
C ARG A 211 15.92 -1.24 16.31
N LYS A 212 14.85 -0.45 16.25
CA LYS A 212 14.21 0.01 15.00
C LYS A 212 14.05 1.52 14.92
N GLY A 213 14.29 2.24 16.02
CA GLY A 213 14.00 3.65 16.15
C GLY A 213 12.53 3.93 16.49
N ASP A 214 12.23 5.20 16.71
CA ASP A 214 10.87 5.67 16.98
C ASP A 214 9.96 5.47 15.76
N TYR A 215 8.76 4.97 16.01
CA TYR A 215 7.69 5.01 15.02
C TYR A 215 6.99 6.37 15.10
N VAL A 216 7.07 7.14 14.01
CA VAL A 216 6.42 8.44 13.90
C VAL A 216 5.31 8.33 12.85
N ALA A 217 4.06 8.51 13.28
CA ALA A 217 2.88 8.38 12.41
C ALA A 217 2.95 9.29 11.17
N ALA A 218 3.38 10.54 11.32
CA ALA A 218 3.54 11.49 10.22
C ALA A 218 4.63 11.06 9.23
N LYS A 219 5.68 10.37 9.69
CA LYS A 219 6.71 9.80 8.82
C LYS A 219 6.15 8.62 8.03
N ALA A 220 5.41 7.72 8.69
CA ALA A 220 4.74 6.60 8.04
C ALA A 220 3.73 7.10 6.98
N TRP A 221 2.90 8.07 7.34
CA TRP A 221 1.96 8.71 6.44
C TRP A 221 2.64 9.32 5.21
N LEU A 222 3.65 10.18 5.39
CA LEU A 222 4.30 10.84 4.24
C LEU A 222 5.05 9.86 3.34
N ILE A 223 5.71 8.85 3.91
CA ILE A 223 6.33 7.78 3.11
C ILE A 223 5.24 7.01 2.35
N GLY A 224 4.15 6.63 3.02
CA GLY A 224 3.01 5.95 2.42
C GLY A 224 2.41 6.73 1.24
N GLN A 225 2.11 8.02 1.44
CA GLN A 225 1.60 8.92 0.40
C GLN A 225 2.58 9.09 -0.77
N THR A 226 3.88 9.17 -0.49
CA THR A 226 4.91 9.28 -1.54
C THR A 226 4.97 8.00 -2.39
N ILE A 227 4.88 6.83 -1.76
CA ILE A 227 4.87 5.56 -2.49
C ILE A 227 3.55 5.35 -3.24
N LEU A 228 2.39 5.63 -2.62
CA LEU A 228 1.08 5.58 -3.28
C LEU A 228 1.04 6.49 -4.51
N SER A 229 1.55 7.73 -4.39
CA SER A 229 1.73 8.64 -5.53
C SER A 229 2.57 8.01 -6.65
N SER A 230 3.68 7.34 -6.31
CA SER A 230 4.51 6.66 -7.30
C SER A 230 3.77 5.49 -7.97
N GLU A 231 3.00 4.70 -7.22
CA GLU A 231 2.21 3.59 -7.76
C GLU A 231 1.04 4.08 -8.63
N GLN A 232 0.40 5.21 -8.28
CA GLN A 232 -0.62 5.86 -9.12
C GLN A 232 -0.04 6.28 -10.47
N LEU A 233 1.14 6.90 -10.46
CA LEU A 233 1.83 7.28 -11.71
C LEU A 233 2.21 6.05 -12.55
N LYS A 234 2.64 4.95 -11.92
CA LYS A 234 2.89 3.67 -12.63
C LYS A 234 1.64 3.13 -13.27
N ALA A 235 0.49 3.17 -12.58
CA ALA A 235 -0.78 2.71 -13.12
C ALA A 235 -1.17 3.52 -14.36
N LEU A 236 -0.98 4.85 -14.32
CA LEU A 236 -1.26 5.75 -15.45
C LEU A 236 -0.32 5.53 -16.65
N ILE A 237 0.93 5.10 -16.41
CA ILE A 237 1.89 4.75 -17.48
C ILE A 237 1.60 3.36 -18.06
N SER A 238 1.17 2.41 -17.23
CA SER A 238 1.06 0.99 -17.63
C SER A 238 -0.05 0.79 -18.67
N PRO A 239 0.23 0.18 -19.84
CA PRO A 239 -0.78 -0.05 -20.86
C PRO A 239 -1.85 -1.06 -20.44
N ILE A 240 -1.54 -1.92 -19.47
CA ILE A 240 -2.46 -2.94 -18.94
C ILE A 240 -3.39 -2.34 -17.88
N ARG A 241 -2.88 -1.39 -17.08
CA ARG A 241 -3.64 -0.78 -15.97
C ARG A 241 -4.36 0.51 -16.37
N SER A 242 -3.87 1.24 -17.36
CA SER A 242 -4.43 2.54 -17.75
C SER A 242 -5.53 2.46 -18.80
N LYS A 243 -5.71 1.31 -19.46
CA LYS A 243 -6.62 1.17 -20.61
C LYS A 243 -7.30 -0.19 -20.62
N ASN A 244 -8.51 -0.19 -21.14
CA ASN A 244 -9.22 -1.38 -21.58
C ASN A 244 -9.46 -1.27 -23.10
N GLY A 245 -8.52 -1.80 -23.88
CA GLY A 245 -8.47 -1.58 -25.33
C GLY A 245 -8.15 -0.12 -25.66
N ILE A 246 -9.07 0.56 -26.37
CA ILE A 246 -8.93 1.98 -26.71
C ILE A 246 -9.51 2.92 -25.65
N TRP A 247 -10.26 2.38 -24.68
CA TRP A 247 -10.90 3.16 -23.62
C TRP A 247 -9.95 3.31 -22.43
N PRO A 248 -9.96 4.45 -21.73
CA PRO A 248 -9.21 4.61 -20.49
C PRO A 248 -9.80 3.73 -19.38
N GLU A 249 -8.94 3.28 -18.46
CA GLU A 249 -9.37 2.62 -17.23
C GLU A 249 -9.96 3.66 -16.28
N LEU A 250 -11.27 3.57 -16.03
CA LEU A 250 -12.02 4.58 -15.30
C LEU A 250 -11.73 4.57 -13.79
N SER A 251 -11.22 3.47 -13.23
CA SER A 251 -10.85 3.43 -11.80
C SER A 251 -9.62 4.29 -11.45
N LEU A 252 -8.90 4.79 -12.46
CA LEU A 252 -7.81 5.77 -12.26
C LEU A 252 -8.30 7.21 -12.18
N PHE A 253 -9.61 7.44 -12.29
CA PHE A 253 -10.26 8.73 -12.18
C PHE A 253 -11.07 8.82 -10.88
N THR A 254 -11.41 10.03 -10.43
CA THR A 254 -12.25 10.19 -9.23
C THR A 254 -13.66 9.69 -9.52
N CYS A 255 -14.21 8.82 -8.66
CA CYS A 255 -15.48 8.16 -8.92
C CYS A 255 -16.62 9.18 -9.02
N GLU A 256 -16.59 10.21 -8.16
CA GLU A 256 -17.55 11.30 -8.12
C GLU A 256 -17.56 12.21 -9.35
N SER A 257 -16.55 12.09 -10.24
CA SER A 257 -16.62 12.73 -11.57
C SER A 257 -17.89 12.29 -12.34
N CYS A 258 -18.32 11.04 -12.13
CA CYS A 258 -19.49 10.43 -12.77
C CYS A 258 -20.57 9.95 -11.77
N HIS A 259 -20.18 9.42 -10.62
CA HIS A 259 -21.08 8.80 -9.64
C HIS A 259 -21.54 9.79 -8.57
N HIS A 260 -22.41 10.71 -8.95
CA HIS A 260 -23.04 11.67 -8.04
C HIS A 260 -24.47 11.95 -8.49
N SER A 261 -25.29 12.54 -7.62
CA SER A 261 -26.66 12.93 -7.97
C SER A 261 -26.66 14.00 -9.08
N LEU A 262 -27.40 13.73 -10.16
CA LEU A 262 -27.66 14.69 -11.25
C LEU A 262 -28.81 15.67 -10.91
N LYS A 263 -29.59 15.38 -9.85
CA LYS A 263 -30.76 16.18 -9.46
C LYS A 263 -30.42 17.23 -8.40
N GLU A 264 -29.38 16.98 -7.61
CA GLU A 264 -28.88 17.93 -6.63
C GLU A 264 -27.97 18.95 -7.30
N ASP A 265 -27.87 20.13 -6.69
CA ASP A 265 -27.01 21.21 -7.16
C ASP A 265 -25.50 20.91 -7.08
N ARG A 266 -25.10 19.65 -6.82
CA ARG A 266 -23.72 19.16 -6.84
C ARG A 266 -23.02 19.43 -8.18
N TRP A 267 -23.75 19.59 -9.28
CA TRP A 267 -23.19 19.98 -10.58
C TRP A 267 -22.69 21.44 -10.63
N LYS A 268 -23.17 22.32 -9.75
CA LYS A 268 -22.81 23.76 -9.70
C LYS A 268 -21.42 24.03 -9.11
N PHE A 269 -20.80 23.00 -8.55
CA PHE A 269 -19.67 23.08 -7.62
C PHE A 269 -18.53 22.17 -8.10
N ARG A 270 -18.00 22.44 -9.30
CA ARG A 270 -16.89 21.66 -9.89
C ARG A 270 -15.69 22.53 -10.21
N ASP A 271 -14.57 22.21 -9.56
CA ASP A 271 -13.37 23.05 -9.57
C ASP A 271 -12.28 22.51 -10.51
N PHE A 272 -12.35 22.85 -11.80
CA PHE A 272 -11.20 22.77 -12.72
C PHE A 272 -11.40 23.80 -13.82
N GLY A 273 -11.00 25.05 -13.53
CA GLY A 273 -11.26 26.17 -14.43
C GLY A 273 -12.74 26.37 -14.78
N GLN A 274 -13.65 25.94 -13.89
CA GLN A 274 -15.11 25.97 -14.05
C GLN A 274 -15.67 25.12 -15.22
N ARG A 275 -14.98 24.04 -15.62
CA ARG A 275 -15.43 23.15 -16.71
C ARG A 275 -16.24 21.97 -16.17
N ALA A 276 -17.55 21.98 -16.42
CA ALA A 276 -18.44 20.89 -16.04
C ALA A 276 -18.25 19.65 -16.96
N GLY A 277 -18.32 18.46 -16.37
CA GLY A 277 -18.34 17.19 -17.10
C GLY A 277 -16.99 16.58 -17.50
N GLU A 278 -15.86 17.14 -17.04
CA GLU A 278 -14.54 16.56 -17.28
C GLU A 278 -14.20 15.46 -16.26
N LEU A 279 -13.66 14.34 -16.75
CA LEU A 279 -13.11 13.26 -15.91
C LEU A 279 -11.84 13.75 -15.24
N ARG A 280 -11.62 13.44 -13.96
CA ARG A 280 -10.40 13.84 -13.23
C ARG A 280 -9.55 12.65 -12.86
N LEU A 281 -8.25 12.75 -13.10
CA LEU A 281 -7.32 11.75 -12.60
C LEU A 281 -7.38 11.72 -11.07
N ASN A 282 -7.44 10.55 -10.49
CA ASN A 282 -7.34 10.38 -9.04
C ASN A 282 -5.86 10.43 -8.65
N VAL A 283 -5.38 11.64 -8.39
CA VAL A 283 -4.01 11.95 -7.95
C VAL A 283 -4.01 12.60 -6.55
N SER A 284 -4.98 12.24 -5.71
CA SER A 284 -5.18 12.84 -4.38
C SER A 284 -3.92 12.83 -3.51
N SER A 285 -3.19 11.70 -3.51
CA SER A 285 -1.91 11.57 -2.81
C SER A 285 -0.82 12.52 -3.32
N LEU A 286 -0.73 12.74 -4.64
CA LEU A 286 0.24 13.68 -5.23
C LEU A 286 -0.09 15.13 -4.84
N THR A 287 -1.36 15.50 -4.87
CA THR A 287 -1.81 16.83 -4.45
C THR A 287 -1.49 17.08 -2.98
N LEU A 288 -1.72 16.09 -2.11
CA LEU A 288 -1.40 16.16 -0.69
C LEU A 288 0.11 16.26 -0.43
N ILE A 289 0.91 15.49 -1.17
CA ILE A 289 2.38 15.60 -1.14
C ILE A 289 2.83 16.99 -1.58
N SER A 290 2.25 17.56 -2.65
CA SER A 290 2.60 18.92 -3.09
C SER A 290 2.34 19.96 -1.99
N THR A 291 1.18 19.88 -1.33
CA THR A 291 0.83 20.72 -0.17
C THR A 291 1.87 20.61 0.94
N VAL A 292 2.27 19.39 1.33
CA VAL A 292 3.30 19.17 2.34
C VAL A 292 4.66 19.73 1.93
N LEU A 293 5.03 19.58 0.66
CA LEU A 293 6.30 20.06 0.12
C LEU A 293 6.46 21.58 0.26
N ARG A 294 5.37 22.36 0.30
CA ARG A 294 5.44 23.82 0.56
C ARG A 294 6.11 24.15 1.90
N VAL A 295 6.02 23.24 2.87
CA VAL A 295 6.68 23.41 4.17
C VAL A 295 8.11 22.86 4.16
N ILE A 296 8.35 21.72 3.50
CA ILE A 296 9.60 20.97 3.67
C ILE A 296 10.61 21.12 2.50
N ASP A 297 10.13 21.41 1.29
CA ASP A 297 10.91 21.56 0.06
C ASP A 297 10.12 22.36 -1.01
N GLN A 298 10.11 23.70 -0.86
CA GLN A 298 9.32 24.61 -1.71
C GLN A 298 9.65 24.52 -3.21
N ASP A 299 10.90 24.21 -3.56
CA ASP A 299 11.33 24.04 -4.95
C ASP A 299 10.74 22.75 -5.55
N ALA A 300 10.74 21.64 -4.78
CA ALA A 300 10.03 20.44 -5.19
C ALA A 300 8.52 20.69 -5.33
N ALA A 301 7.89 21.41 -4.40
CA ALA A 301 6.47 21.77 -4.47
C ALA A 301 6.15 22.49 -5.78
N THR A 302 6.98 23.48 -6.16
CA THR A 302 6.81 24.26 -7.39
C THR A 302 6.92 23.38 -8.63
N HIS A 303 7.87 22.45 -8.65
CA HIS A 303 8.02 21.50 -9.76
C HIS A 303 6.87 20.48 -9.86
N VAL A 304 6.39 19.97 -8.71
CA VAL A 304 5.23 19.07 -8.68
C VAL A 304 3.98 19.81 -9.18
N ASP A 305 3.71 21.01 -8.68
CA ASP A 305 2.53 21.81 -9.07
C ASP A 305 2.54 22.10 -10.58
N ALA A 306 3.69 22.49 -11.15
CA ALA A 306 3.82 22.74 -12.58
C ALA A 306 3.57 21.49 -13.45
N LEU A 307 4.07 20.32 -13.02
CA LEU A 307 3.86 19.06 -13.73
C LEU A 307 2.41 18.57 -13.58
N LEU A 308 1.77 18.76 -12.42
CA LEU A 308 0.37 18.40 -12.20
C LEU A 308 -0.57 19.26 -13.05
N GLU A 309 -0.27 20.55 -13.21
CA GLU A 309 -1.07 21.47 -14.03
C GLU A 309 -1.12 21.03 -15.50
N THR A 310 0.00 20.56 -16.06
CA THR A 310 0.03 20.08 -17.45
C THR A 310 -0.43 18.63 -17.62
N LEU A 311 -0.24 17.79 -16.59
CA LEU A 311 -0.51 16.35 -16.65
C LEU A 311 -1.93 16.05 -17.13
N HIS A 312 -2.93 16.79 -16.64
CA HIS A 312 -4.32 16.50 -16.93
C HIS A 312 -4.64 16.60 -18.43
N GLU A 313 -4.26 17.73 -19.04
CA GLU A 313 -4.49 17.99 -20.46
C GLU A 313 -3.63 17.09 -21.35
N GLU A 314 -2.37 16.85 -20.97
CA GLU A 314 -1.50 15.93 -21.72
C GLU A 314 -1.98 14.48 -21.66
N TYR A 315 -2.48 14.03 -20.50
CA TYR A 315 -3.01 12.68 -20.37
C TYR A 315 -4.26 12.49 -21.23
N LYS A 316 -5.16 13.48 -21.22
CA LYS A 316 -6.35 13.53 -22.07
C LYS A 316 -5.99 13.50 -23.57
N ALA A 317 -4.89 14.15 -23.95
CA ALA A 317 -4.35 14.14 -25.31
C ALA A 317 -3.56 12.86 -25.67
N GLY A 318 -3.31 11.96 -24.70
CA GLY A 318 -2.50 10.76 -24.89
C GLY A 318 -0.98 11.03 -24.98
N SER A 319 -0.52 12.20 -24.54
CA SER A 319 0.89 12.63 -24.57
C SER A 319 1.56 12.77 -23.20
N GLY A 320 0.85 12.48 -22.10
CA GLY A 320 1.33 12.70 -20.72
C GLY A 320 2.42 11.76 -20.19
N GLU A 321 2.91 10.79 -20.98
CA GLU A 321 3.86 9.78 -20.50
C GLU A 321 5.17 10.38 -19.95
N ASN A 322 5.69 11.44 -20.59
CA ASN A 322 6.92 12.10 -20.13
C ASN A 322 6.70 12.84 -18.79
N THR A 323 5.55 13.48 -18.61
CA THR A 323 5.19 14.18 -17.37
C THR A 323 4.98 13.18 -16.23
N LEU A 324 4.32 12.05 -16.50
CA LEU A 324 4.16 10.96 -15.54
C LEU A 324 5.52 10.41 -15.08
N LYS A 325 6.45 10.15 -16.01
CA LYS A 325 7.81 9.69 -15.67
C LYS A 325 8.60 10.72 -14.86
N GLN A 326 8.49 12.00 -15.20
CA GLN A 326 9.14 13.07 -14.44
C GLN A 326 8.61 13.16 -13.01
N LEU A 327 7.29 13.13 -12.83
CA LEU A 327 6.67 13.08 -11.51
C LEU A 327 7.13 11.85 -10.72
N GLN A 328 7.18 10.68 -11.36
CA GLN A 328 7.60 9.44 -10.72
C GLN A 328 9.04 9.52 -10.22
N THR A 329 9.95 10.01 -11.07
CA THR A 329 11.36 10.23 -10.70
C THR A 329 11.47 11.23 -9.56
N LEU A 330 10.72 12.33 -9.60
CA LEU A 330 10.71 13.34 -8.54
C LEU A 330 10.25 12.74 -7.20
N MET A 331 9.19 11.92 -7.20
CA MET A 331 8.69 11.24 -6.01
C MET A 331 9.75 10.33 -5.37
N ILE A 332 10.42 9.51 -6.16
CA ILE A 332 11.35 8.50 -5.63
C ILE A 332 12.74 9.08 -5.34
N GLU A 333 13.28 9.91 -6.22
CA GLU A 333 14.67 10.34 -6.14
C GLU A 333 14.88 11.58 -5.27
N ARG A 334 13.84 12.40 -5.08
CA ARG A 334 13.88 13.62 -4.26
C ARG A 334 12.95 13.55 -3.07
N VAL A 335 11.64 13.42 -3.30
CA VAL A 335 10.62 13.54 -2.22
C VAL A 335 10.79 12.45 -1.18
N LEU A 336 10.91 11.18 -1.58
CA LEU A 336 11.09 10.07 -0.65
C LEU A 336 12.37 10.21 0.19
N LYS A 337 13.48 10.61 -0.43
CA LYS A 337 14.73 10.86 0.29
C LYS A 337 14.59 11.99 1.30
N LYS A 338 13.92 13.08 0.90
CA LYS A 338 13.66 14.23 1.76
C LYS A 338 12.79 13.86 2.95
N VAL A 339 11.62 13.26 2.71
CA VAL A 339 10.68 12.78 3.73
C VAL A 339 11.37 11.82 4.71
N ASN A 340 12.20 10.90 4.22
CA ASN A 340 12.87 9.95 5.09
C ASN A 340 13.95 10.58 6.00
N ALA A 341 14.58 11.67 5.54
CA ALA A 341 15.70 12.33 6.23
C ALA A 341 15.27 13.44 7.21
N ILE A 342 14.00 13.85 7.19
CA ILE A 342 13.49 14.90 8.07
C ILE A 342 13.34 14.40 9.51
N GLU A 343 13.65 15.29 10.46
CA GLU A 343 13.28 15.13 11.86
C GLU A 343 11.88 15.72 12.12
N TYR A 344 10.98 14.90 12.65
CA TYR A 344 9.58 15.24 12.88
C TYR A 344 9.38 15.79 14.29
N ASN A 345 9.87 17.00 14.53
CA ASN A 345 9.64 17.71 15.79
C ASN A 345 8.28 18.44 15.81
N ASP A 346 7.84 18.86 17.00
CA ASP A 346 6.54 19.53 17.19
C ASP A 346 6.38 20.79 16.32
N GLU A 347 7.44 21.59 16.13
CA GLU A 347 7.38 22.80 15.30
C GLU A 347 7.06 22.46 13.83
N LEU A 348 7.73 21.44 13.29
CA LEU A 348 7.45 20.99 11.93
C LEU A 348 6.03 20.41 11.82
N LEU A 349 5.64 19.56 12.79
CA LEU A 349 4.32 18.93 12.79
C LEU A 349 3.20 19.97 12.83
N GLU A 350 3.35 21.03 13.62
CA GLU A 350 2.41 22.16 13.64
C GLU A 350 2.33 22.91 12.30
N LYS A 351 3.48 23.14 11.64
CA LYS A 351 3.51 23.77 10.31
C LYS A 351 2.82 22.90 9.25
N LEU A 352 3.09 21.60 9.27
CA LEU A 352 2.45 20.63 8.38
C LEU A 352 0.93 20.57 8.62
N PHE A 353 0.51 20.46 9.88
CA PHE A 353 -0.90 20.41 10.27
C PHE A 353 -1.63 21.68 9.83
N ARG A 354 -1.02 22.86 10.03
CA ARG A 354 -1.58 24.12 9.55
C ARG A 354 -1.70 24.17 8.04
N GLU A 355 -0.66 23.78 7.29
CA GLU A 355 -0.68 23.84 5.82
C GLU A 355 -1.71 22.87 5.22
N VAL A 356 -1.80 21.64 5.73
CA VAL A 356 -2.81 20.67 5.29
C VAL A 356 -4.22 21.15 5.67
N THR A 357 -4.41 21.69 6.86
CA THR A 357 -5.71 22.25 7.27
C THR A 357 -6.10 23.45 6.40
N HIS A 358 -5.16 24.36 6.10
CA HIS A 358 -5.38 25.48 5.19
C HIS A 358 -5.78 25.00 3.79
N PHE A 359 -5.04 24.02 3.24
CA PHE A 359 -5.39 23.41 1.96
C PHE A 359 -6.81 22.84 1.96
N SER A 360 -7.23 22.24 3.07
CA SER A 360 -8.56 21.65 3.27
C SER A 360 -9.69 22.68 3.31
N THR A 361 -9.40 23.98 3.38
CA THR A 361 -10.41 25.06 3.27
C THR A 361 -10.82 25.36 1.83
N ARG A 362 -10.14 24.77 0.85
CA ARG A 362 -10.55 24.85 -0.55
C ARG A 362 -11.91 24.16 -0.74
N PRO A 363 -12.77 24.67 -1.62
CA PRO A 363 -14.06 24.04 -1.87
C PRO A 363 -13.90 22.78 -2.73
N HIS A 364 -14.96 21.97 -2.77
CA HIS A 364 -15.19 20.95 -3.82
C HIS A 364 -14.24 19.74 -3.84
N PHE A 365 -13.68 19.34 -2.69
CA PHE A 365 -12.93 18.10 -2.57
C PHE A 365 -13.79 16.88 -2.94
N GLN A 366 -13.25 16.05 -3.84
CA GLN A 366 -13.82 14.73 -4.09
C GLN A 366 -13.63 13.85 -2.85
N TYR A 367 -14.46 12.83 -2.68
CA TYR A 367 -14.38 11.93 -1.52
C TYR A 367 -12.97 11.33 -1.34
N GLU A 368 -12.33 10.88 -2.42
CA GLU A 368 -10.98 10.30 -2.38
C GLU A 368 -9.88 11.31 -2.00
N GLU A 369 -10.13 12.61 -2.18
CA GLU A 369 -9.21 13.66 -1.71
C GLU A 369 -9.47 13.96 -0.24
N ALA A 370 -10.73 14.11 0.15
CA ALA A 370 -11.14 14.41 1.50
C ALA A 370 -10.74 13.29 2.49
N GLU A 371 -10.87 12.01 2.09
CA GLU A 371 -10.45 10.88 2.91
C GLU A 371 -8.93 10.90 3.18
N GLN A 372 -8.12 11.21 2.16
CA GLN A 372 -6.66 11.19 2.27
C GLN A 372 -6.16 12.37 3.11
N ILE A 373 -6.84 13.52 2.98
CA ILE A 373 -6.64 14.68 3.86
C ILE A 373 -6.92 14.31 5.32
N LEU A 374 -8.07 13.71 5.61
CA LEU A 374 -8.46 13.37 6.99
C LEU A 374 -7.50 12.35 7.62
N MET A 375 -7.13 11.30 6.89
CA MET A 375 -6.14 10.33 7.37
C MET A 375 -4.77 11.00 7.61
N GLY A 376 -4.38 11.95 6.76
CA GLY A 376 -3.16 12.74 6.95
C GLY A 376 -3.18 13.67 8.16
N LEU A 377 -4.28 14.41 8.37
CA LEU A 377 -4.47 15.24 9.56
C LEU A 377 -4.44 14.38 10.84
N SER A 378 -5.06 13.21 10.80
CA SER A 378 -5.06 12.26 11.93
C SER A 378 -3.65 11.74 12.24
N SER A 379 -2.87 11.40 11.20
CA SER A 379 -1.47 10.98 11.34
C SER A 379 -0.57 12.08 11.93
N LEU A 380 -0.82 13.34 11.54
CA LEU A 380 -0.11 14.50 12.10
C LEU A 380 -0.45 14.71 13.57
N VAL A 381 -1.74 14.64 13.93
CA VAL A 381 -2.22 14.74 15.32
C VAL A 381 -1.63 13.62 16.19
N ALA A 382 -1.64 12.37 15.71
CA ALA A 382 -1.08 11.22 16.40
C ALA A 382 0.45 11.31 16.62
N SER A 383 1.13 12.18 15.87
CA SER A 383 2.59 12.36 15.96
C SER A 383 3.04 13.38 17.00
N SER A 384 2.11 14.17 17.57
CA SER A 384 2.43 15.19 18.56
C SER A 384 1.40 15.21 19.68
N LYS A 385 1.86 14.98 20.92
CA LYS A 385 1.01 15.11 22.12
C LYS A 385 0.39 16.50 22.25
N ARG A 386 1.04 17.53 21.69
CA ARG A 386 0.52 18.89 21.67
C ARG A 386 -0.64 19.01 20.69
N LEU A 387 -0.48 18.52 19.46
CA LEU A 387 -1.56 18.50 18.47
C LEU A 387 -2.73 17.62 18.93
N GLU A 388 -2.45 16.44 19.48
CA GLU A 388 -3.45 15.53 20.05
C GLU A 388 -4.30 16.23 21.11
N ARG A 389 -3.66 16.87 22.09
CA ARG A 389 -4.37 17.58 23.16
C ARG A 389 -5.19 18.76 22.63
N GLN A 390 -4.69 19.46 21.63
CA GLN A 390 -5.29 20.72 21.18
C GLN A 390 -6.37 20.51 20.12
N TYR A 391 -6.21 19.52 19.24
CA TYR A 391 -7.03 19.37 18.03
C TYR A 391 -7.57 17.96 17.80
N GLY A 392 -7.29 16.99 18.69
CA GLY A 392 -7.77 15.61 18.54
C GLY A 392 -9.28 15.53 18.40
N GLU A 393 -10.02 16.20 19.29
CA GLU A 393 -11.50 16.26 19.22
C GLU A 393 -11.99 17.14 18.06
N SER A 394 -11.20 18.11 17.61
CA SER A 394 -11.57 19.00 16.50
C SER A 394 -11.64 18.28 15.14
N LEU A 395 -11.12 17.05 15.02
CA LEU A 395 -11.25 16.24 13.81
C LEU A 395 -12.61 15.53 13.68
N GLU A 396 -13.42 15.44 14.73
CA GLU A 396 -14.70 14.69 14.73
C GLU A 396 -15.70 15.19 13.68
N ASP A 397 -15.74 16.51 13.45
CA ASP A 397 -16.59 17.10 12.41
C ASP A 397 -16.17 16.66 11.00
N LEU A 398 -14.86 16.44 10.77
CA LEU A 398 -14.33 15.92 9.50
C LEU A 398 -14.63 14.43 9.34
N TYR A 399 -14.51 13.64 10.40
CA TYR A 399 -14.91 12.23 10.41
C TYR A 399 -16.39 12.07 10.08
N THR A 400 -17.24 12.88 10.73
CA THR A 400 -18.69 12.90 10.48
C THR A 400 -19.00 13.25 9.03
N ALA A 401 -18.27 14.19 8.44
CA ALA A 401 -18.47 14.59 7.03
C ALA A 401 -18.12 13.49 6.02
N LEU A 402 -17.35 12.47 6.40
CA LEU A 402 -16.88 11.38 5.53
C LEU A 402 -17.37 9.99 5.94
N GLN A 403 -18.31 9.92 6.89
CA GLN A 403 -18.83 8.65 7.42
C GLN A 403 -19.54 7.80 6.35
N ASP A 404 -20.12 8.45 5.34
CA ASP A 404 -20.87 7.82 4.25
C ASP A 404 -20.34 8.35 2.91
N ASP A 405 -19.70 7.48 2.15
CA ASP A 405 -19.12 7.78 0.85
C ASP A 405 -20.19 8.02 -0.22
N GLU A 406 -21.33 7.33 -0.15
CA GLU A 406 -22.46 7.54 -1.06
C GLU A 406 -23.13 8.90 -0.84
N ALA A 407 -23.10 9.40 0.40
CA ALA A 407 -23.70 10.67 0.79
C ALA A 407 -22.72 11.86 0.79
N HIS A 408 -21.46 11.67 0.35
CA HIS A 408 -20.39 12.68 0.46
C HIS A 408 -20.86 14.09 0.10
N ASN A 409 -20.50 15.06 0.93
CA ASN A 409 -20.81 16.46 0.70
C ASN A 409 -19.54 17.30 0.89
N ALA A 410 -18.94 17.67 -0.24
CA ALA A 410 -17.73 18.48 -0.26
C ALA A 410 -17.85 19.77 0.57
N GLU A 411 -19.01 20.44 0.57
CA GLU A 411 -19.22 21.68 1.35
C GLU A 411 -19.28 21.42 2.86
N ALA A 412 -19.80 20.27 3.28
CA ALA A 412 -19.80 19.88 4.68
C ALA A 412 -18.36 19.66 5.17
N PHE A 413 -17.55 18.95 4.37
CA PHE A 413 -16.14 18.75 4.66
C PHE A 413 -15.35 20.07 4.69
N THR A 414 -15.48 20.92 3.66
CA THR A 414 -14.82 22.23 3.60
C THR A 414 -15.24 23.14 4.76
N LYS A 415 -16.52 23.10 5.18
CA LYS A 415 -17.00 23.85 6.34
C LYS A 415 -16.36 23.37 7.64
N ALA A 416 -16.25 22.05 7.84
CA ALA A 416 -15.57 21.46 8.99
C ALA A 416 -14.07 21.83 8.99
N ALA A 417 -13.39 21.71 7.86
CA ALA A 417 -12.00 22.10 7.71
C ALA A 417 -11.77 23.61 7.96
N SER A 418 -12.68 24.45 7.49
CA SER A 418 -12.64 25.90 7.74
C SER A 418 -12.86 26.25 9.21
N LYS A 419 -13.64 25.46 9.94
CA LYS A 419 -13.79 25.59 11.40
C LYS A 419 -12.47 25.24 12.09
N LEU A 420 -11.89 24.09 11.77
CA LEU A 420 -10.58 23.67 12.30
C LEU A 420 -9.49 24.71 11.98
N TYR A 421 -9.48 25.28 10.77
CA TYR A 421 -8.49 26.29 10.40
C TYR A 421 -8.58 27.58 11.22
N ARG A 422 -9.80 28.00 11.60
CA ARG A 422 -9.97 29.17 12.49
C ARG A 422 -9.42 28.90 13.88
N GLU A 423 -9.60 27.69 14.42
CA GLU A 423 -9.05 27.27 15.72
C GLU A 423 -7.51 27.22 15.73
N LEU A 424 -6.86 27.21 14.56
CA LEU A 424 -5.40 27.34 14.43
C LEU A 424 -4.93 28.80 14.42
N SER A 425 -5.82 29.76 14.17
CA SER A 425 -5.50 31.19 14.08
C SER A 425 -5.72 31.95 15.38
N ASP A 426 -6.47 31.35 16.32
CA ASP A 426 -6.67 31.80 17.70
C ASP A 426 -5.60 31.20 18.63
#